data_AF-A0A1A2DK26-F1
#
_entry.id   AF-A0A1A2DK26-F1
#
_cell.length_a   1.000
_cell.length_b   1.000
_cell.length_c   1.000
_cell.angle_alpha   90.00
_cell.angle_beta   90.00
_cell.angle_gamma   90.00
#
_symmetry.space_group_name_H-M   'P 1'
#
loop_
_entity.id
_entity.type
_entity.pdbx_description
1 polymer ?
#
loop_
_entity_poly.entity_id
_entity_poly.type
_entity_poly.pdbx_seq_one_letter_code
_entity_poly.pdbx_strand_id
1 'polypeptide(L)'
;MTSRFIPYATTPTRILAQLVSDFVVVAWTTVWVLVGMAVHSAVSTIAAVGRQVETGANGVADNLDAAGERTDDFPLIGDALSKPLRAASEAALDIAGAGHSLDTTASWLAWVLALAVAAPPILFVAMPWLYLRLRFFRRKWTAITLARTPAGEQLLALRALANRPLAKLVAVHADPVEAWRLHDADAIRGLAALELRSSGVARHL
;
A
#
# COMPACT_ATOMS: atom_id res chain seq x y z
N MET A 1 -16.79 -26.70 20.52
CA MET A 1 -16.27 -25.35 20.23
C MET A 1 -14.75 -25.39 20.16
N THR A 2 -14.18 -25.39 18.96
CA THR A 2 -12.80 -24.88 18.75
C THR A 2 -12.76 -24.27 17.36
N SER A 3 -12.91 -22.95 17.31
CA SER A 3 -12.69 -22.15 16.11
C SER A 3 -11.21 -22.26 15.74
N ARG A 4 -10.90 -23.06 14.71
CA ARG A 4 -9.62 -22.96 14.01
C ARG A 4 -9.89 -22.45 12.61
N PHE A 5 -10.00 -21.12 12.51
CA PHE A 5 -9.65 -20.42 11.28
C PHE A 5 -8.23 -20.83 10.93
N ILE A 6 -8.06 -21.73 9.96
CA ILE A 6 -6.74 -22.06 9.41
C ILE A 6 -6.61 -21.28 8.11
N PRO A 7 -5.90 -20.12 8.11
CA PRO A 7 -5.61 -19.36 6.90
C PRO A 7 -4.54 -20.03 6.03
N TYR A 8 -4.39 -21.36 6.05
CA TYR A 8 -3.27 -22.08 5.41
C TYR A 8 -3.73 -23.28 4.57
N ALA A 9 -2.95 -23.58 3.52
CA ALA A 9 -3.14 -24.73 2.64
C ALA A 9 -2.38 -25.95 3.20
N THR A 10 -2.99 -27.13 3.14
CA THR A 10 -2.59 -28.39 3.80
C THR A 10 -1.40 -29.13 3.14
N THR A 11 -0.48 -28.42 2.47
CA THR A 11 0.76 -29.00 1.92
C THR A 11 1.98 -28.23 2.45
N PRO A 12 2.93 -28.89 3.14
CA PRO A 12 4.02 -28.21 3.86
C PRO A 12 4.93 -27.37 2.96
N THR A 13 5.15 -27.80 1.71
CA THR A 13 5.92 -27.04 0.71
C THR A 13 5.24 -25.72 0.30
N ARG A 14 3.91 -25.65 0.31
CA ARG A 14 3.18 -24.42 0.00
C ARG A 14 3.17 -23.43 1.16
N ILE A 15 3.17 -23.91 2.40
CA ILE A 15 3.25 -23.04 3.59
C ILE A 15 4.60 -22.32 3.61
N LEU A 16 5.69 -23.05 3.37
CA LEU A 16 7.03 -22.47 3.36
C LEU A 16 7.19 -21.46 2.21
N ALA A 17 6.73 -21.79 1.00
CA ALA A 17 6.75 -20.86 -0.13
C ALA A 17 5.92 -19.60 0.13
N GLN A 18 4.80 -19.72 0.85
CA GLN A 18 3.95 -18.58 1.21
C GLN A 18 4.61 -17.69 2.27
N LEU A 19 5.23 -18.28 3.30
CA LEU A 19 5.98 -17.55 4.32
C LEU A 19 7.17 -16.81 3.73
N VAL A 20 7.94 -17.47 2.86
CA VAL A 20 9.07 -16.87 2.15
C VAL A 20 8.57 -15.77 1.21
N SER A 21 7.49 -16.00 0.46
CA SER A 21 6.91 -14.97 -0.41
C SER A 21 6.47 -13.75 0.40
N ASP A 22 5.85 -13.94 1.57
CA ASP A 22 5.37 -12.85 2.41
C ASP A 22 6.55 -12.06 2.97
N PHE A 23 7.58 -12.76 3.44
CA PHE A 23 8.81 -12.16 3.91
C PHE A 23 9.50 -11.34 2.81
N VAL A 24 9.60 -11.88 1.59
CA VAL A 24 10.20 -11.17 0.44
C VAL A 24 9.41 -9.92 0.10
N VAL A 25 8.08 -9.98 0.06
CA VAL A 25 7.23 -8.80 -0.23
C VAL A 25 7.37 -7.75 0.86
N VAL A 26 7.36 -8.16 2.13
CA VAL A 26 7.54 -7.24 3.27
C VAL A 26 8.91 -6.60 3.22
N ALA A 27 9.99 -7.39 3.12
CA ALA A 27 11.35 -6.89 3.05
C ALA A 27 11.54 -5.94 1.85
N TRP A 28 11.03 -6.31 0.68
CA TRP A 28 11.07 -5.47 -0.53
C TRP A 28 10.36 -4.13 -0.30
N THR A 29 9.14 -4.17 0.26
CA THR A 29 8.36 -2.97 0.56
C THR A 29 9.10 -2.09 1.57
N THR A 30 9.65 -2.69 2.63
CA THR A 30 10.42 -1.96 3.65
C THR A 30 11.63 -1.27 3.03
N VAL A 31 12.39 -1.94 2.16
CA VAL A 31 13.55 -1.32 1.47
C VAL A 31 13.12 -0.10 0.67
N TRP A 32 12.04 -0.20 -0.13
CA TRP A 32 11.59 0.93 -0.95
C TRP A 32 10.96 2.07 -0.15
N VAL A 33 10.32 1.76 0.97
CA VAL A 33 9.87 2.78 1.93
C VAL A 33 11.08 3.51 2.54
N LEU A 34 12.14 2.79 2.92
CA LEU A 34 13.38 3.40 3.42
C LEU A 34 14.02 4.31 2.36
N VAL A 35 14.06 3.88 1.11
CA VAL A 35 14.54 4.71 -0.01
C VAL A 35 13.68 5.97 -0.17
N GLY A 36 12.35 5.84 -0.15
CA GLY A 36 11.44 6.99 -0.22
C GLY A 36 11.64 7.97 0.94
N MET A 37 11.82 7.48 2.16
CA MET A 37 12.13 8.31 3.33
C MET A 37 13.48 9.02 3.19
N ALA A 38 14.51 8.35 2.65
CA ALA A 38 15.80 8.97 2.39
C ALA A 38 15.70 10.10 1.36
N VAL A 39 14.94 9.90 0.27
CA VAL A 39 14.66 10.94 -0.73
C VAL A 39 13.92 12.12 -0.09
N HIS A 40 12.86 11.85 0.69
CA HIS A 40 12.12 12.90 1.40
C HIS A 40 13.05 13.71 2.31
N SER A 41 13.88 13.03 3.10
CA SER A 41 14.81 13.66 4.04
C SER A 41 15.84 14.52 3.33
N ALA A 42 16.38 14.07 2.19
CA ALA A 42 17.37 14.84 1.44
C ALA A 42 16.78 16.13 0.85
N VAL A 43 15.52 16.09 0.40
CA VAL A 43 14.84 17.29 -0.12
C VAL A 43 14.38 18.21 1.02
N SER A 44 13.89 17.65 2.13
CA SER A 44 13.43 18.45 3.28
C SER A 44 14.57 19.22 3.96
N THR A 45 15.81 18.72 3.88
CA THR A 45 16.99 19.51 4.29
C THR A 45 17.16 20.79 3.47
N ILE A 46 16.83 20.78 2.17
CA ILE A 46 16.85 21.98 1.33
C ILE A 46 15.76 22.96 1.78
N ALA A 47 14.56 22.44 2.06
CA ALA A 47 13.46 23.24 2.56
C ALA A 47 13.81 23.94 3.89
N ALA A 48 14.49 23.23 4.79
CA ALA A 48 14.97 23.79 6.05
C ALA A 48 15.97 24.95 5.85
N VAL A 49 16.86 24.86 4.85
CA VAL A 49 17.74 25.97 4.48
C VAL A 49 16.92 27.16 3.97
N GLY A 50 15.90 26.93 3.13
CA GLY A 50 14.98 27.98 2.65
C GLY A 50 14.33 28.76 3.79
N ARG A 51 13.78 28.06 4.80
CA ARG A 51 13.19 28.69 6.00
C ARG A 51 14.20 29.50 6.81
N GLN A 52 15.43 29.03 6.91
CA GLN A 52 16.47 29.74 7.66
C GLN A 52 16.88 31.03 6.94
N VAL A 53 16.96 31.00 5.61
CA VAL A 53 17.17 32.19 4.78
C VAL A 53 16.00 33.16 4.93
N GLU A 54 14.75 32.68 4.83
CA GLU A 54 13.54 33.50 5.02
C GLU A 54 13.56 34.22 6.37
N THR A 55 13.79 33.48 7.46
CA THR A 55 13.79 34.03 8.82
C THR A 55 14.91 35.05 9.00
N GLY A 56 16.12 34.73 8.51
CA GLY A 56 17.28 35.63 8.61
C GLY A 56 17.08 36.91 7.81
N ALA A 57 16.55 36.80 6.59
CA ALA A 57 16.32 37.93 5.71
C ALA A 57 15.19 38.84 6.19
N ASN A 58 14.10 38.28 6.72
CA ASN A 58 13.05 39.06 7.39
C ASN A 58 13.61 39.84 8.59
N GLY A 59 14.42 39.21 9.44
CA GLY A 59 15.05 39.90 10.57
C GLY A 59 16.00 41.03 10.13
N VAL A 60 16.70 40.87 9.00
CA VAL A 60 17.52 41.94 8.41
C VAL A 60 16.64 43.07 7.86
N ALA A 61 15.58 42.74 7.14
CA ALA A 61 14.62 43.70 6.61
C ALA A 61 14.00 44.56 7.73
N ASP A 62 13.51 43.93 8.80
CA ASP A 62 12.89 44.61 9.94
C ASP A 62 13.88 45.58 10.62
N ASN A 63 15.13 45.16 10.82
CA ASN A 63 16.15 46.01 11.43
C ASN A 63 16.52 47.20 10.53
N LEU A 64 16.62 46.98 9.22
CA LEU A 64 16.94 48.02 8.24
C LEU A 64 15.80 49.02 8.06
N ASP A 65 14.55 48.55 8.05
CA ASP A 65 13.38 49.43 7.98
C ASP A 65 13.25 50.28 9.24
N ALA A 66 13.39 49.67 10.42
CA ALA A 66 13.39 50.40 11.69
C ALA A 66 14.58 51.36 11.83
N ALA A 67 15.73 51.08 11.19
CA ALA A 67 16.84 52.03 11.10
C ALA A 67 16.50 53.17 10.13
N GLY A 68 15.88 52.87 8.99
CA GLY A 68 15.38 53.85 8.03
C GLY A 68 14.41 54.84 8.67
N GLU A 69 13.40 54.35 9.40
CA GLU A 69 12.43 55.17 10.14
C GLU A 69 13.11 56.10 11.16
N ARG A 70 14.01 55.56 11.99
CA ARG A 70 14.72 56.38 13.00
C ARG A 70 15.63 57.44 12.40
N THR A 71 16.13 57.21 11.18
CA THR A 71 17.06 58.15 10.55
C THR A 71 16.32 59.26 9.80
N ASP A 72 15.04 59.05 9.48
CA ASP A 72 14.16 60.04 8.85
C ASP A 72 13.96 61.29 9.73
N ASP A 73 14.09 61.13 11.05
CA ASP A 73 13.97 62.21 12.04
C ASP A 73 15.14 63.22 12.04
N PHE A 74 16.22 62.99 11.29
CA PHE A 74 17.36 63.92 11.24
C PHE A 74 17.12 65.09 10.28
N PRO A 75 17.10 66.35 10.76
CA PRO A 75 16.91 67.51 9.89
C PRO A 75 18.07 67.64 8.89
N LEU A 76 17.75 68.00 7.64
CA LEU A 76 18.65 68.20 6.48
C LEU A 76 19.25 66.95 5.82
N ILE A 77 19.41 65.83 6.53
CA ILE A 77 20.04 64.61 6.00
C ILE A 77 19.21 63.32 6.13
N GLY A 78 18.05 63.36 6.78
CA GLY A 78 17.23 62.16 7.04
C GLY A 78 16.91 61.37 5.77
N ASP A 79 16.39 62.04 4.74
CA ASP A 79 16.11 61.46 3.41
C ASP A 79 17.32 60.78 2.75
N ALA A 80 18.52 61.34 2.92
CA ALA A 80 19.74 60.81 2.29
C ALA A 80 20.21 59.51 2.97
N LEU A 81 19.80 59.29 4.22
CA LEU A 81 20.15 58.11 5.01
C LEU A 81 19.00 57.09 5.07
N SER A 82 17.74 57.53 5.12
CA SER A 82 16.55 56.66 5.23
C SER A 82 16.29 55.87 3.94
N LYS A 83 16.44 56.51 2.76
CA LYS A 83 16.22 55.87 1.44
C LYS A 83 17.09 54.62 1.20
N PRO A 84 18.43 54.65 1.35
CA PRO A 84 19.24 53.45 1.12
C PRO A 84 18.97 52.34 2.14
N LEU A 85 18.59 52.67 3.39
CA LEU A 85 18.21 51.68 4.40
C LEU A 85 16.90 50.99 4.04
N ARG A 86 15.89 51.75 3.60
CA ARG A 86 14.61 51.18 3.13
C ARG A 86 14.77 50.35 1.87
N ALA A 87 15.60 50.80 0.91
CA ALA A 87 15.92 50.02 -0.28
C ALA A 87 16.63 48.70 0.07
N ALA A 88 17.52 48.72 1.06
CA ALA A 88 18.17 47.50 1.55
C ALA A 88 17.19 46.57 2.30
N SER A 89 16.22 47.13 3.03
CA SER A 89 15.13 46.37 3.63
C SER A 89 14.28 45.66 2.57
N GLU A 90 13.87 46.38 1.52
CA GLU A 90 13.09 45.81 0.42
C GLU A 90 13.84 44.68 -0.30
N ALA A 91 15.13 44.86 -0.57
CA ALA A 91 15.97 43.80 -1.12
C ALA A 91 16.10 42.58 -0.19
N ALA A 92 16.12 42.79 1.13
CA ALA A 92 16.10 41.70 2.11
C ALA A 92 14.74 40.98 2.15
N LEU A 93 13.62 41.69 1.99
CA LEU A 93 12.29 41.09 1.85
C LEU A 93 12.17 40.23 0.58
N ASP A 94 12.75 40.67 -0.54
CA ASP A 94 12.80 39.85 -1.77
C ASP A 94 13.55 38.53 -1.54
N ILE A 95 14.68 38.57 -0.83
CA ILE A 95 15.43 37.37 -0.44
C ILE A 95 14.59 36.50 0.50
N ALA A 96 13.86 37.10 1.44
CA ALA A 96 12.99 36.37 2.35
C ALA A 96 11.88 35.64 1.59
N GLY A 97 11.23 36.32 0.64
CA GLY A 97 10.22 35.75 -0.24
C GLY A 97 10.76 34.61 -1.10
N ALA A 98 11.99 34.74 -1.61
CA ALA A 98 12.67 33.64 -2.31
C ALA A 98 12.90 32.43 -1.38
N GLY A 99 13.37 32.66 -0.15
CA GLY A 99 13.54 31.61 0.87
C GLY A 99 12.23 30.87 1.18
N HIS A 100 11.14 31.62 1.33
CA HIS A 100 9.79 31.09 1.55
C HIS A 100 9.31 30.22 0.37
N SER A 101 9.51 30.71 -0.86
CA SER A 101 9.13 29.97 -2.07
C SER A 101 9.91 28.66 -2.22
N LEU A 102 11.18 28.65 -1.83
CA LEU A 102 12.03 27.46 -1.82
C LEU A 102 11.58 26.46 -0.76
N ASP A 103 11.26 26.91 0.46
CA ASP A 103 10.75 26.03 1.52
C ASP A 103 9.46 25.31 1.11
N THR A 104 8.48 26.08 0.68
CA THR A 104 7.16 25.56 0.31
C THR A 104 7.25 24.60 -0.89
N THR A 105 8.02 24.97 -1.91
CA THR A 105 8.23 24.13 -3.11
C THR A 105 8.99 22.86 -2.76
N ALA A 106 10.11 22.96 -2.05
CA ALA A 106 10.92 21.80 -1.67
C ALA A 106 10.16 20.85 -0.75
N SER A 107 9.37 21.38 0.20
CA SER A 107 8.55 20.57 1.11
C SER A 107 7.50 19.75 0.36
N TRP A 108 6.82 20.34 -0.63
CA TRP A 108 5.88 19.60 -1.47
C TRP A 108 6.61 18.59 -2.38
N LEU A 109 7.71 19.00 -3.00
CA LEU A 109 8.49 18.15 -3.90
C LEU A 109 9.08 16.93 -3.17
N ALA A 110 9.45 17.08 -1.90
CA ALA A 110 9.93 16.00 -1.05
C ALA A 110 8.91 14.85 -0.95
N TRP A 111 7.62 15.17 -0.81
CA TRP A 111 6.55 14.17 -0.79
C TRP A 111 6.32 13.53 -2.15
N VAL A 112 6.24 14.36 -3.20
CA VAL A 112 5.99 13.87 -4.57
C VAL A 112 7.10 12.93 -5.02
N LEU A 113 8.37 13.31 -4.81
CA LEU A 113 9.52 12.49 -5.19
C LEU A 113 9.63 11.22 -4.35
N ALA A 114 9.41 11.31 -3.04
CA ALA A 114 9.41 10.13 -2.17
C ALA A 114 8.36 9.10 -2.62
N LEU A 115 7.15 9.56 -2.93
CA LEU A 115 6.09 8.68 -3.42
C LEU A 115 6.37 8.16 -4.83
N ALA A 116 6.85 9.03 -5.73
CA ALA A 116 7.17 8.65 -7.11
C ALA A 116 8.30 7.61 -7.18
N VAL A 117 9.27 7.65 -6.26
CA VAL A 117 10.35 6.67 -6.17
C VAL A 117 9.89 5.38 -5.51
N ALA A 118 9.13 5.45 -4.41
CA ALA A 118 8.74 4.27 -3.64
C ALA A 118 7.56 3.50 -4.27
N ALA A 119 6.56 4.19 -4.83
CA ALA A 119 5.31 3.55 -5.24
C ALA A 119 5.46 2.57 -6.42
N PRO A 120 6.15 2.89 -7.53
CA PRO A 120 6.24 1.98 -8.68
C PRO A 120 6.80 0.59 -8.34
N PRO A 121 7.96 0.46 -7.65
CA PRO A 121 8.51 -0.86 -7.33
C PRO A 121 7.69 -1.61 -6.26
N ILE A 122 7.03 -0.90 -5.34
CA ILE A 122 6.10 -1.51 -4.38
C ILE A 122 4.89 -2.08 -5.12
N LEU A 123 4.25 -1.30 -5.98
CA LEU A 123 3.07 -1.72 -6.72
C LEU A 123 3.38 -2.87 -7.69
N PHE A 124 4.55 -2.85 -8.33
CA PHE A 124 4.99 -3.90 -9.24
C PHE A 124 5.04 -5.27 -8.58
N VAL A 125 5.47 -5.36 -7.31
CA VAL A 125 5.54 -6.62 -6.56
C VAL A 125 4.24 -6.90 -5.81
N ALA A 126 3.64 -5.87 -5.20
CA ALA A 126 2.45 -6.01 -4.37
C ALA A 126 1.19 -6.36 -5.20
N MET A 127 1.00 -5.79 -6.40
CA MET A 127 -0.20 -6.04 -7.19
C MET A 127 -0.35 -7.51 -7.61
N PRO A 128 0.65 -8.17 -8.23
CA PRO A 128 0.55 -9.58 -8.60
C PRO A 128 0.37 -10.48 -7.37
N TRP A 129 1.09 -10.20 -6.29
CA TRP A 129 0.98 -10.96 -5.04
C TRP A 129 -0.42 -10.83 -4.42
N LEU A 130 -0.96 -9.60 -4.35
CA LEU A 130 -2.29 -9.33 -3.80
C LEU A 130 -3.38 -9.95 -4.68
N TYR A 131 -3.26 -9.85 -6.00
CA TYR A 131 -4.18 -10.47 -6.96
C TYR A 131 -4.23 -11.99 -6.79
N LEU A 132 -3.07 -12.65 -6.74
CA LEU A 132 -2.99 -14.09 -6.53
C LEU A 132 -3.60 -14.48 -5.19
N ARG A 133 -3.29 -13.75 -4.12
CA ARG A 133 -3.78 -14.03 -2.77
C ARG A 133 -5.29 -13.81 -2.63
N LEU A 134 -5.82 -12.72 -3.19
CA LEU A 134 -7.26 -12.46 -3.27
C LEU A 134 -7.97 -13.56 -4.07
N ARG A 135 -7.40 -14.03 -5.18
CA ARG A 135 -7.97 -15.12 -5.97
C ARG A 135 -8.05 -16.44 -5.18
N PHE A 136 -7.00 -16.76 -4.41
CA PHE A 136 -7.00 -17.92 -3.51
C PHE A 136 -8.02 -17.77 -2.39
N PHE A 137 -8.14 -16.58 -1.80
CA PHE A 137 -9.13 -16.29 -0.76
C PHE A 137 -10.55 -16.47 -1.29
N ARG A 138 -10.89 -15.85 -2.43
CA ARG A 138 -12.22 -15.96 -3.04
C ARG A 138 -12.62 -17.41 -3.33
N ARG A 139 -11.71 -18.24 -3.85
CA ARG A 139 -11.97 -19.68 -4.09
C ARG A 139 -12.27 -20.45 -2.81
N LYS A 140 -11.55 -20.17 -1.71
CA LYS A 140 -11.80 -20.78 -0.40
C LYS A 140 -13.14 -20.32 0.19
N TRP A 141 -13.47 -19.04 0.08
CA TRP A 141 -14.72 -18.49 0.61
C TRP A 141 -15.95 -19.12 -0.03
N THR A 142 -15.97 -19.32 -1.34
CA THR A 142 -17.13 -19.95 -2.02
C THR A 142 -17.31 -21.42 -1.61
N ALA A 143 -16.23 -22.14 -1.31
CA ALA A 143 -16.30 -23.52 -0.83
C ALA A 143 -16.80 -23.60 0.62
N ILE A 144 -16.38 -22.68 1.48
CA ILE A 144 -16.79 -22.63 2.89
C ILE A 144 -18.24 -22.17 3.04
N THR A 145 -18.71 -21.21 2.22
CA THR A 145 -20.12 -20.80 2.25
C THR A 145 -21.06 -21.87 1.71
N LEU A 146 -20.66 -22.65 0.69
CA LEU A 146 -21.42 -23.81 0.22
C LEU A 146 -21.47 -24.94 1.26
N ALA A 147 -20.38 -25.18 2.00
CA ALA A 147 -20.34 -26.22 3.02
C ALA A 147 -21.21 -25.94 4.26
N ARG A 148 -21.70 -24.70 4.43
CA ARG A 148 -22.53 -24.27 5.57
C ARG A 148 -24.04 -24.32 5.28
N THR A 149 -24.47 -24.62 4.06
CA THR A 149 -25.89 -24.75 3.75
C THR A 149 -26.41 -26.17 4.00
N PRO A 150 -27.67 -26.36 4.42
CA PRO A 150 -28.27 -27.69 4.62
C PRO A 150 -28.26 -28.58 3.37
N ALA A 151 -28.18 -27.97 2.18
CA ALA A 151 -28.05 -28.64 0.87
C ALA A 151 -26.59 -28.64 0.34
N GLY A 152 -25.61 -28.32 1.18
CA GLY A 152 -24.22 -28.09 0.79
C GLY A 152 -23.54 -29.31 0.15
N GLU A 153 -23.84 -30.51 0.60
CA GLU A 153 -23.28 -31.75 0.06
C GLU A 153 -23.74 -32.01 -1.39
N GLN A 154 -25.02 -31.79 -1.67
CA GLN A 154 -25.59 -31.91 -3.01
C GLN A 154 -25.09 -30.79 -3.95
N LEU A 155 -24.97 -29.56 -3.46
CA LEU A 155 -24.43 -28.44 -4.26
C LEU A 155 -22.93 -28.60 -4.53
N LEU A 156 -22.16 -29.15 -3.59
CA LEU A 156 -20.75 -29.47 -3.79
C LEU A 156 -20.57 -30.62 -4.77
N ALA A 157 -21.40 -31.65 -4.70
CA ALA A 157 -21.40 -32.76 -5.66
C ALA A 157 -21.81 -32.30 -7.08
N LEU A 158 -22.81 -31.42 -7.21
CA LEU A 158 -23.21 -30.82 -8.48
C LEU A 158 -22.08 -29.95 -9.06
N ARG A 159 -21.40 -29.17 -8.21
CA ARG A 159 -20.24 -28.37 -8.62
C ARG A 159 -19.06 -29.24 -9.04
N ALA A 160 -18.87 -30.39 -8.39
CA ALA A 160 -17.88 -31.39 -8.77
C ALA A 160 -18.16 -31.91 -10.19
N LEU A 161 -19.40 -32.34 -10.45
CA LEU A 161 -19.87 -32.79 -11.76
C LEU A 161 -19.68 -31.73 -12.85
N ALA A 162 -19.95 -30.46 -12.54
CA ALA A 162 -19.88 -29.37 -13.52
C ALA A 162 -18.46 -28.85 -13.81
N ASN A 163 -17.54 -28.90 -12.85
CA ASN A 163 -16.24 -28.20 -12.95
C ASN A 163 -15.01 -29.10 -12.81
N ARG A 164 -15.16 -30.41 -12.58
CA ARG A 164 -14.02 -31.31 -12.40
C ARG A 164 -13.71 -32.11 -13.67
N PRO A 165 -12.42 -32.35 -13.96
CA PRO A 165 -12.02 -33.12 -15.12
C PRO A 165 -12.53 -34.56 -15.04
N LEU A 166 -13.03 -35.08 -16.16
CA LEU A 166 -13.69 -36.39 -16.30
C LEU A 166 -12.91 -37.54 -15.66
N ALA A 167 -11.58 -37.54 -15.82
CA ALA A 167 -10.70 -38.55 -15.23
C ALA A 167 -10.81 -38.67 -13.69
N LYS A 168 -11.15 -37.58 -12.99
CA LYS A 168 -11.33 -37.58 -11.54
C LYS A 168 -12.75 -37.95 -11.11
N LEU A 169 -13.74 -37.81 -12.00
CA LEU A 169 -15.12 -38.21 -11.74
C LEU A 169 -15.26 -39.73 -11.86
N VAL A 170 -14.65 -40.33 -12.89
CA VAL A 170 -14.61 -41.78 -13.11
C VAL A 170 -13.87 -42.52 -11.98
N ALA A 171 -12.88 -41.86 -11.36
CA ALA A 171 -12.18 -42.40 -10.19
C ALA A 171 -13.06 -42.46 -8.91
N VAL A 172 -14.19 -41.73 -8.86
CA VAL A 172 -15.14 -41.78 -7.74
C VAL A 172 -16.23 -42.82 -7.99
N HIS A 173 -16.76 -42.88 -9.21
CA HIS A 173 -17.76 -43.87 -9.61
C HIS A 173 -17.67 -44.13 -11.12
N ALA A 174 -17.89 -45.38 -11.55
CA ALA A 174 -17.80 -45.76 -12.97
C ALA A 174 -18.80 -45.01 -13.87
N ASP A 175 -20.01 -44.76 -13.34
CA ASP A 175 -20.99 -43.82 -13.92
C ASP A 175 -21.46 -42.81 -12.85
N PRO A 176 -20.83 -41.62 -12.76
CA PRO A 176 -21.16 -40.63 -11.76
C PRO A 176 -22.47 -39.88 -12.04
N VAL A 177 -23.02 -39.95 -13.26
CA VAL A 177 -24.27 -39.28 -13.66
C VAL A 177 -25.47 -40.16 -13.31
N GLU A 178 -25.37 -41.46 -13.54
CA GLU A 178 -26.38 -42.43 -13.12
C GLU A 178 -26.50 -42.49 -11.59
N ALA A 179 -25.36 -42.56 -10.88
CA ALA A 179 -25.35 -42.59 -9.43
C ALA A 179 -25.94 -41.30 -8.79
N TRP A 180 -25.76 -40.15 -9.44
CA TRP A 180 -26.42 -38.90 -9.06
C TRP A 180 -27.93 -38.97 -9.26
N ARG A 181 -28.38 -39.51 -10.40
CA ARG A 181 -29.80 -39.63 -10.74
C ARG A 181 -30.54 -40.58 -9.79
N LEU A 182 -29.87 -41.63 -9.33
CA LEU A 182 -30.38 -42.60 -8.36
C LEU A 182 -30.28 -42.14 -6.89
N HIS A 183 -29.79 -40.93 -6.63
CA HIS A 183 -29.59 -40.38 -5.29
C HIS A 183 -28.71 -41.27 -4.40
N ASP A 184 -27.70 -41.92 -4.98
CA ASP A 184 -26.78 -42.76 -4.22
C ASP A 184 -25.97 -41.90 -3.23
N ALA A 185 -26.20 -42.16 -1.94
CA ALA A 185 -25.60 -41.40 -0.85
C ALA A 185 -24.07 -41.50 -0.82
N ASP A 186 -23.49 -42.62 -1.28
CA ASP A 186 -22.04 -42.82 -1.27
C ASP A 186 -21.35 -42.13 -2.45
N ALA A 187 -21.96 -42.15 -3.64
CA ALA A 187 -21.49 -41.41 -4.79
C ALA A 187 -21.55 -39.88 -4.58
N ILE A 188 -22.65 -39.39 -4.01
CA ILE A 188 -22.82 -37.97 -3.66
C ILE A 188 -21.76 -37.53 -2.66
N ARG A 189 -21.52 -38.34 -1.61
CA ARG A 189 -20.50 -38.08 -0.59
C ARG A 189 -19.09 -38.10 -1.18
N GLY A 190 -18.80 -39.02 -2.10
CA GLY A 190 -17.54 -39.12 -2.83
C GLY A 190 -17.26 -37.90 -3.72
N LEU A 191 -18.27 -37.43 -4.46
CA LEU A 191 -18.19 -36.24 -5.32
C LEU A 191 -18.03 -34.95 -4.50
N ALA A 192 -18.77 -34.80 -3.41
CA ALA A 192 -18.60 -33.67 -2.48
C ALA A 192 -17.21 -33.66 -1.85
N ALA A 193 -16.66 -34.83 -1.48
CA ALA A 193 -15.30 -34.95 -0.96
C ALA A 193 -14.21 -34.61 -2.01
N LEU A 194 -14.47 -34.86 -3.30
CA LEU A 194 -13.59 -34.45 -4.40
C LEU A 194 -13.55 -32.92 -4.55
N GLU A 195 -14.70 -32.25 -4.47
CA GLU A 195 -14.81 -30.78 -4.50
C GLU A 195 -14.13 -30.14 -3.28
N LEU A 196 -14.30 -30.72 -2.09
CA LEU A 196 -13.67 -30.25 -0.85
C LEU A 196 -12.13 -30.38 -0.91
N ARG A 197 -11.62 -31.55 -1.34
CA ARG A 197 -10.17 -31.78 -1.49
C ARG A 197 -9.52 -30.83 -2.49
N SER A 198 -10.18 -30.59 -3.62
CA SER A 198 -9.69 -29.67 -4.64
C SER A 198 -9.80 -28.19 -4.24
N SER A 199 -10.64 -27.88 -3.27
CA SER A 199 -10.74 -26.57 -2.60
C SER A 199 -9.77 -26.40 -1.43
N GLY A 200 -8.98 -27.44 -1.11
CA GLY A 200 -8.00 -27.44 -0.03
C GLY A 200 -8.60 -27.62 1.37
N VAL A 201 -9.83 -28.15 1.47
CA VAL A 201 -10.51 -28.45 2.73
C VAL A 201 -10.58 -29.97 2.87
N ALA A 202 -9.88 -30.54 3.84
CA ALA A 202 -10.03 -31.95 4.20
C ALA A 202 -11.27 -32.10 5.09
N ARG A 203 -12.26 -32.86 4.65
CA ARG A 203 -13.32 -33.33 5.54
C ARG A 203 -12.70 -34.41 6.43
N HIS A 204 -12.34 -34.05 7.66
CA HIS A 204 -12.19 -35.06 8.70
C HIS A 204 -13.58 -35.65 8.93
N LEU A 205 -13.73 -36.93 8.61
CA LEU A 205 -14.78 -37.78 9.16
C LEU A 205 -14.57 -37.92 10.66
#